data_AF-A0A9P7J2N9-F1
#
_entry.id   AF-A0A9P7J2N9-F1
#
_cell.length_a   1.000
_cell.length_b   1.000
_cell.length_c   1.000
_cell.angle_alpha   90.00
_cell.angle_beta   90.00
_cell.angle_gamma   90.00
#
_symmetry.space_group_name_H-M   'P 1'
#
loop_
_entity.id
_entity.type
_entity.pdbx_description
1 polymer ?
#
loop_
_entity_poly.entity_id
_entity_poly.type
_entity_poly.pdbx_seq_one_letter_code
_entity_poly.pdbx_strand_id
1 'polypeptide(L)'
;NGPTAKKWDILALQEACEDRLRNTKSNRQWHTLYPTQHYTHPEQKTRAVMLVSTSLNTNDWKQLPFPSSDVVVIQLSTPFGNCTIFNIYNDGKKQDTIHALE
;
A
#
# COMPACT_ATOMS: atom_id res chain seq x y z
N ASN A 1 2.72 9.94 -16.22
CA ASN A 1 1.64 9.62 -17.17
C ASN A 1 2.18 8.86 -18.38
N GLY A 2 2.86 7.73 -18.15
CA GLY A 2 3.36 6.88 -19.23
C GLY A 2 2.32 5.82 -19.64
N PRO A 3 2.40 5.26 -20.86
CA PRO A 3 1.49 4.21 -21.34
C PRO A 3 1.48 2.96 -20.44
N THR A 4 2.52 2.74 -19.64
CA THR A 4 2.62 1.66 -18.64
C THR A 4 1.65 1.81 -17.47
N ALA A 5 1.33 3.04 -17.05
CA ALA A 5 0.43 3.25 -15.90
C ALA A 5 -1.02 2.79 -16.19
N LYS A 6 -1.42 2.72 -17.46
CA LYS A 6 -2.75 2.20 -17.85
C LYS A 6 -2.85 0.68 -17.87
N LYS A 7 -1.74 -0.05 -17.68
CA LYS A 7 -1.69 -1.51 -17.76
C LYS A 7 -1.84 -2.20 -16.40
N TRP A 8 -1.80 -1.44 -15.31
CA TRP A 8 -1.76 -1.98 -13.96
C TRP A 8 -2.89 -1.40 -13.13
N ASP A 9 -3.60 -2.26 -12.41
CA ASP A 9 -4.65 -1.84 -11.48
C ASP A 9 -4.10 -1.56 -10.08
N ILE A 10 -2.99 -2.20 -9.71
CA ILE A 10 -2.37 -2.10 -8.38
C ILE A 10 -0.85 -1.99 -8.56
N LEU A 11 -0.22 -1.05 -7.84
CA LEU A 11 1.23 -0.94 -7.74
C LEU A 11 1.64 -1.03 -6.26
N ALA A 12 2.47 -2.01 -5.94
CA ALA A 12 3.11 -2.13 -4.64
C ALA A 12 4.52 -1.53 -4.72
N LEU A 13 4.76 -0.44 -3.99
CA LEU A 13 6.04 0.28 -4.00
C LEU A 13 6.72 0.15 -2.64
N GLN A 14 8.04 0.00 -2.68
CA GLN A 14 8.92 0.03 -1.51
C GLN A 14 9.82 1.27 -1.60
N GLU A 15 10.09 1.88 -0.45
CA GLU A 15 10.92 3.08 -0.30
C GLU A 15 10.52 4.24 -1.23
N ALA A 16 9.21 4.43 -1.42
CA ALA A 16 8.69 5.50 -2.25
C ALA A 16 9.16 6.88 -1.74
N CYS A 17 9.50 7.77 -2.67
CA CYS A 17 9.97 9.11 -2.33
C CYS A 17 8.82 9.95 -1.76
N GLU A 18 9.02 10.47 -0.56
CA GLU A 18 8.09 11.35 0.14
C GLU A 18 8.50 12.82 -0.01
N ASP A 19 7.53 13.71 -0.07
CA ASP A 19 7.75 15.14 0.03
C ASP A 19 7.93 15.61 1.49
N ARG A 20 8.12 16.92 1.68
CA ARG A 20 8.28 17.52 3.03
C ARG A 20 7.06 17.37 3.93
N LEU A 21 5.90 17.02 3.36
CA LEU A 21 4.64 16.77 4.08
C LEU A 21 4.38 15.27 4.26
N ARG A 22 5.38 14.41 3.99
CA ARG A 22 5.31 12.95 4.06
C ARG A 22 4.35 12.31 3.05
N ASN A 23 4.02 13.03 1.98
CA ASN A 23 3.20 12.49 0.91
C ASN A 23 4.09 11.92 -0.21
N THR A 24 3.79 10.71 -0.65
CA THR A 24 4.23 10.17 -1.94
C THR A 24 3.52 10.92 -3.07
N LYS A 25 4.30 11.41 -4.04
CA LYS A 25 3.75 12.09 -5.21
C LYS A 25 3.04 11.07 -6.12
N SER A 26 1.73 11.20 -6.21
CA SER A 26 0.91 10.44 -7.14
C SER A 26 0.04 11.37 -7.99
N ASN A 27 -0.39 10.88 -9.16
CA ASN A 27 -1.32 11.61 -10.02
C ASN A 27 -2.78 11.22 -9.68
N ARG A 28 -3.76 11.90 -10.28
CA ARG A 28 -5.19 11.66 -10.03
C ARG A 28 -5.73 10.30 -10.50
N GLN A 29 -4.91 9.45 -11.11
CA GLN A 29 -5.31 8.12 -11.58
C GLN A 29 -5.12 7.05 -10.50
N TRP A 30 -4.63 7.42 -9.33
CA TRP A 30 -4.32 6.48 -8.25
C TRP A 30 -4.87 6.97 -6.92
N HIS A 31 -5.48 6.05 -6.18
CA HIS A 31 -5.63 6.12 -4.74
C HIS A 31 -4.31 5.72 -4.10
N THR A 32 -3.69 6.63 -3.35
CA THR A 32 -2.43 6.36 -2.64
C THR A 32 -2.76 5.87 -1.23
N LEU A 33 -2.34 4.66 -0.92
CA LEU A 33 -2.54 4.00 0.37
C LEU A 33 -1.23 3.90 1.10
N TYR A 34 -1.19 4.49 2.29
CA TYR A 34 -0.11 4.35 3.26
C TYR A 34 -0.45 3.26 4.27
N PRO A 35 0.54 2.75 5.02
CA PRO A 35 0.30 1.90 6.17
C PRO A 35 -0.68 2.58 7.12
N THR A 36 -1.57 1.82 7.76
CA THR A 36 -2.61 2.41 8.62
C THR A 36 -2.05 3.18 9.82
N GLN A 37 -0.77 2.97 10.15
CA GLN A 37 -0.05 3.69 11.19
C GLN A 37 0.63 5.00 10.72
N HIS A 38 0.64 5.30 9.41
CA HIS A 38 1.41 6.42 8.83
C HIS A 38 1.16 7.79 9.50
N TYR A 39 -0.11 8.09 9.80
CA TYR A 39 -0.51 9.35 10.44
C TYR A 39 -0.59 9.26 11.97
N THR A 40 -0.64 8.06 12.55
CA THR A 40 -0.73 7.85 14.01
C THR A 40 0.64 7.67 14.66
N HIS A 41 1.65 7.26 13.88
CA HIS A 41 3.04 7.04 14.31
C HIS A 41 4.00 7.84 13.41
N PRO A 42 3.95 9.19 13.46
CA PRO A 42 4.68 10.04 12.51
C PRO A 42 6.21 9.94 12.62
N GLU A 43 6.73 9.46 13.74
CA GLU A 43 8.14 9.15 13.97
C GLU A 43 8.62 7.95 13.17
N GLN A 44 7.71 7.06 12.74
CA GLN A 44 8.05 5.90 11.93
C GLN A 44 8.09 6.30 10.45
N LYS A 45 9.21 5.98 9.80
CA LYS A 45 9.34 6.18 8.36
C LYS A 45 8.39 5.22 7.64
N THR A 46 7.61 5.72 6.69
CA THR A 46 6.83 4.84 5.81
C THR A 46 7.74 4.27 4.72
N ARG A 47 7.69 2.95 4.57
CA ARG A 47 8.57 2.22 3.65
C ARG A 47 7.82 1.38 2.63
N ALA A 48 6.52 1.17 2.83
CA ALA A 48 5.64 0.53 1.88
C ALA A 48 4.50 1.49 1.52
N VAL A 49 4.22 1.65 0.23
CA VAL A 49 3.07 2.42 -0.27
C VAL A 49 2.39 1.58 -1.34
N MET A 50 1.06 1.59 -1.37
CA MET A 50 0.29 0.92 -2.42
C MET A 50 -0.52 1.94 -3.19
N LEU A 51 -0.48 1.85 -4.52
CA LEU A 51 -1.33 2.66 -5.39
C LEU A 51 -2.40 1.75 -5.98
N VAL A 52 -3.68 2.14 -5.83
CA VAL A 52 -4.81 1.45 -6.44
C VAL A 52 -5.39 2.35 -7.53
N SER A 53 -5.51 1.81 -8.75
CA SER A 53 -6.02 2.55 -9.90
C SER A 53 -7.44 3.03 -9.64
N THR A 54 -7.73 4.27 -10.01
CA THR A 54 -9.09 4.83 -9.94
C THR A 54 -10.04 4.19 -10.95
N SER A 55 -9.55 3.33 -11.86
CA SER A 55 -10.41 2.51 -12.74
C SER A 55 -11.04 1.33 -12.01
N LEU A 56 -10.49 0.90 -10.87
CA LEU A 56 -11.12 -0.11 -10.03
C LEU A 56 -12.27 0.52 -9.25
N ASN A 57 -13.42 -0.17 -9.25
CA ASN A 57 -14.56 0.23 -8.44
C ASN A 57 -14.18 0.19 -6.95
N THR A 58 -14.39 1.30 -6.26
CA THR A 58 -14.06 1.45 -4.83
C THR A 58 -14.88 0.54 -3.92
N ASN A 59 -15.97 -0.05 -4.42
CA ASN A 59 -16.74 -1.07 -3.69
C ASN A 59 -16.10 -2.47 -3.76
N ASP A 60 -15.18 -2.68 -4.71
CA ASP A 60 -14.58 -3.98 -4.98
C ASP A 60 -13.24 -4.15 -4.24
N TRP A 61 -12.82 -3.15 -3.45
CA TRP A 61 -11.63 -3.27 -2.63
C TRP A 61 -11.72 -2.44 -1.35
N LYS A 62 -10.95 -2.84 -0.34
CA LYS A 62 -10.79 -2.09 0.91
C LYS A 62 -9.38 -2.24 1.44
N GLN A 63 -8.88 -1.20 2.10
CA GLN A 63 -7.69 -1.31 2.92
C GLN A 63 -8.04 -2.04 4.22
N LEU A 64 -7.17 -2.96 4.65
CA LEU A 64 -7.28 -3.62 5.94
C LEU A 64 -6.27 -3.00 6.92
N PRO A 65 -6.65 -2.75 8.18
CA PRO A 65 -5.72 -2.28 9.20
C PRO A 65 -4.68 -3.35 9.52
N PHE A 66 -3.43 -2.93 9.68
CA PHE A 66 -2.33 -3.81 10.06
C PHE A 66 -1.40 -3.09 11.04
N PRO A 67 -0.92 -3.77 12.10
CA PRO A 67 -0.14 -3.13 13.17
C PRO A 67 1.35 -2.94 12.80
N SER A 68 1.64 -2.40 11.62
CA SER A 68 3.01 -2.06 11.19
C SER A 68 3.04 -0.89 10.22
N SER A 69 4.03 0.01 10.37
CA SER A 69 4.33 1.09 9.41
C SER A 69 5.11 0.62 8.18
N ASP A 70 5.42 -0.67 8.09
CA ASP A 70 6.12 -1.29 6.97
C ASP A 70 5.19 -2.15 6.09
N VAL A 71 3.89 -2.20 6.41
CA VAL A 71 2.91 -3.06 5.71
C VAL A 71 1.69 -2.27 5.25
N VAL A 72 1.30 -2.48 3.99
CA VAL A 72 0.01 -2.02 3.44
C VAL A 72 -0.78 -3.25 2.99
N VAL A 73 -2.01 -3.38 3.47
CA VAL A 73 -2.88 -4.52 3.14
C VAL A 73 -4.14 -4.02 2.45
N ILE A 74 -4.47 -4.62 1.32
CA ILE A 74 -5.79 -4.46 0.69
C ILE A 74 -6.45 -5.82 0.49
N GLN A 75 -7.77 -5.84 0.51
CA GLN A 75 -8.58 -6.97 0.11
C GLN A 75 -9.44 -6.58 -1.07
N LEU A 76 -9.31 -7.32 -2.17
CA LEU A 76 -10.18 -7.27 -3.33
C LEU A 76 -11.35 -8.24 -3.12
N SER A 77 -12.55 -7.79 -3.46
CA SER A 77 -13.76 -8.58 -3.53
C SER A 77 -14.02 -8.89 -4.99
N THR A 78 -13.94 -10.16 -5.39
CA THR A 78 -14.19 -10.60 -6.77
C THR A 78 -15.33 -11.61 -6.81
N PRO A 79 -15.96 -11.85 -7.98
CA PRO A 79 -16.95 -12.91 -8.12
C PRO A 79 -16.43 -14.32 -7.77
N PHE A 80 -15.11 -14.51 -7.77
CA PHE A 80 -14.45 -15.79 -7.46
C PHE A 80 -13.96 -15.87 -6.01
N GLY A 81 -14.28 -14.87 -5.19
CA GLY A 81 -13.88 -14.77 -3.79
C GLY A 81 -12.98 -13.57 -3.51
N ASN A 82 -12.46 -13.54 -2.28
CA ASN A 82 -11.63 -12.44 -1.81
C ASN A 82 -10.15 -12.72 -2.09
N CYS A 83 -9.44 -11.71 -2.58
CA CYS A 83 -7.99 -11.75 -2.76
C CYS A 83 -7.34 -10.68 -1.87
N THR A 84 -6.55 -11.11 -0.88
CA THR A 84 -5.85 -10.18 0.01
C THR A 84 -4.40 -10.02 -0.45
N ILE A 85 -3.95 -8.78 -0.64
CA ILE A 85 -2.60 -8.43 -1.08
C ILE A 85 -1.91 -7.70 0.07
N PHE A 86 -0.74 -8.23 0.46
CA PHE A 86 0.14 -7.62 1.45
C PHE A 86 1.35 -7.03 0.72
N ASN A 87 1.50 -5.70 0.75
CA ASN A 87 2.75 -5.04 0.40
C ASN A 87 3.58 -4.89 1.67
N ILE A 88 4.62 -5.71 1.77
CA ILE A 88 5.47 -5.81 2.95
C ILE A 88 6.85 -5.27 2.60
N TYR A 89 7.28 -4.24 3.33
CA TYR A 89 8.69 -3.91 3.42
C TYR A 89 9.32 -4.77 4.52
N ASN A 90 10.31 -5.57 4.14
CA ASN A 90 11.11 -6.32 5.10
C ASN A 90 12.42 -5.58 5.33
N ASP A 91 12.65 -5.11 6.55
CA ASP A 91 13.94 -4.56 6.92
C ASP A 91 14.93 -5.74 6.90
N GLY A 92 15.96 -5.68 6.04
CA GLY A 92 16.90 -6.80 5.87
C GLY A 92 17.76 -7.11 7.10
N LYS A 93 17.46 -6.53 8.26
CA LYS A 93 18.18 -6.68 9.54
C LYS A 93 17.30 -7.28 10.64
N LYS A 94 15.98 -7.39 10.44
CA LYS A 94 15.01 -7.93 11.39
C LYS A 94 13.93 -8.74 10.67
N GLN A 95 13.44 -9.79 11.31
CA GLN A 95 12.48 -10.72 10.70
C GLN A 95 11.07 -10.60 11.29
N ASP A 96 10.87 -9.59 12.14
CA ASP A 96 9.65 -9.36 12.94
C ASP A 96 8.38 -9.30 12.07
N THR A 97 8.48 -8.81 10.83
CA THR A 97 7.34 -8.69 9.92
C THR A 97 6.78 -10.04 9.45
N ILE A 98 7.61 -11.09 9.41
CA ILE A 98 7.14 -12.44 9.07
C ILE A 98 6.31 -13.02 10.21
N HIS A 99 6.73 -12.82 11.46
CA HIS A 99 6.00 -13.29 12.64
C HIS A 99 4.64 -12.61 12.82
N ALA A 100 4.45 -11.41 12.27
CA ALA A 100 3.16 -10.71 12.31
C ALA A 100 2.11 -11.27 11.31
N LEU A 101 2.48 -12.26 10.50
CA LEU A 101 1.59 -12.90 9.52
C LEU A 101 1.05 -14.26 9.99
N GLU A 102 1.55 -14.78 11.12
CA GLU A 102 1.11 -16.03 11.77
C GLU A 102 -0.09 -15.77 12.70
#